data_AF-A0A370L587-F1
#
_entry.id   AF-A0A370L587-F1
#
_cell.length_a   1.000
_cell.length_b   1.000
_cell.length_c   1.000
_cell.angle_alpha   90.00
_cell.angle_beta   90.00
_cell.angle_gamma   90.00
#
_symmetry.space_group_name_H-M   'P 1'
#
loop_
_entity.id
_entity.type
_entity.pdbx_description
1 polymer ?
#
loop_
_entity_poly.entity_id
_entity_poly.type
_entity_poly.pdbx_seq_one_letter_code
_entity_poly.pdbx_strand_id
1 'polypeptide(L)'
;MNEATASLGVADIQKIMACIPHRYPFLLVDRVIEMNGDESGIGIKNVTANEPQFTGHFPGRPVFPGVLMIEAMAQTAGVLVVSARGIDEAAVSTVLFTTIDKAKFRKPVVPGDTLHFHLTKVARKRNLWFYRGEAKVDGVLVAEAEISAMVA
;
A
#
# COMPACT_ATOMS: atom_id res chain seq x y z
N MET A 1 33.62 7.83 -9.18
CA MET A 1 32.43 8.53 -8.67
C MET A 1 31.78 7.59 -7.67
N ASN A 2 31.82 7.91 -6.38
CA ASN A 2 31.21 7.10 -5.34
C ASN A 2 29.69 7.20 -5.48
N GLU A 3 29.04 6.17 -5.99
CA GLU A 3 27.62 5.95 -5.73
C GLU A 3 27.49 5.63 -4.25
N ALA A 4 27.13 6.64 -3.45
CA ALA A 4 26.62 6.37 -2.12
C ALA A 4 25.33 5.57 -2.30
N THR A 5 25.37 4.26 -2.02
CA THR A 5 24.18 3.43 -1.87
C THR A 5 23.32 4.05 -0.78
N ALA A 6 22.34 4.86 -1.17
CA ALA A 6 21.34 5.39 -0.26
C ALA A 6 20.61 4.20 0.36
N SER A 7 20.73 4.03 1.68
CA SER A 7 20.00 2.98 2.40
C SER A 7 18.51 3.29 2.30
N LEU A 8 17.76 2.46 1.59
CA LEU A 8 16.31 2.56 1.52
C LEU A 8 15.68 2.24 2.88
N GLY A 9 14.59 2.93 3.20
CA GLY A 9 13.86 2.76 4.46
C GLY A 9 13.01 1.49 4.48
N VAL A 10 12.68 1.07 5.70
CA VAL A 10 11.76 -0.05 5.99
C VAL A 10 10.76 0.39 7.07
N ALA A 11 9.54 -0.15 7.02
CA ALA A 11 8.55 -0.07 8.07
C ALA A 11 7.98 -1.46 8.37
N ASP A 12 8.14 -1.92 9.60
CA ASP A 12 7.43 -3.08 10.13
C ASP A 12 6.01 -2.71 10.58
N ILE A 13 5.26 -3.69 11.09
CA ILE A 13 3.88 -3.49 11.50
C ILE A 13 3.71 -2.43 12.60
N GLN A 14 4.67 -2.31 13.53
CA GLN A 14 4.59 -1.31 14.60
C GLN A 14 4.75 0.09 14.04
N LYS A 15 5.73 0.29 13.16
CA LYS A 15 5.92 1.57 12.45
C LYS A 15 4.73 1.89 11.55
N ILE A 16 4.18 0.92 10.84
CA ILE A 16 2.95 1.11 10.03
C ILE A 16 1.79 1.57 10.91
N MET A 17 1.54 0.90 12.03
CA MET A 17 0.44 1.25 12.96
C MET A 17 0.63 2.64 13.60
N ALA A 18 1.87 3.11 13.74
CA ALA A 18 2.18 4.48 14.15
C ALA A 18 1.96 5.50 13.03
N CYS A 19 2.17 5.12 11.76
CA CYS A 19 2.00 6.00 10.60
C CYS A 19 0.54 6.18 10.19
N ILE A 20 -0.29 5.12 10.26
CA ILE A 20 -1.67 5.16 9.75
C ILE A 20 -2.69 4.68 10.81
N PRO A 21 -3.91 5.24 10.81
CA PRO A 21 -4.92 4.94 11.83
C PRO A 21 -5.62 3.59 11.63
N HIS A 22 -5.45 2.93 10.48
CA HIS A 22 -6.10 1.67 10.14
C HIS A 22 -5.80 0.56 11.15
N ARG A 23 -6.82 -0.21 11.51
CA ARG A 23 -6.74 -1.37 12.42
C ARG A 23 -7.58 -2.51 11.86
N TYR A 24 -7.49 -3.69 12.46
CA TYR A 24 -8.28 -4.86 12.06
C TYR A 24 -9.78 -4.52 11.99
N PRO A 25 -10.52 -4.97 10.95
CA PRO A 25 -10.08 -5.82 9.84
C PRO A 25 -9.60 -5.06 8.59
N PHE A 26 -9.26 -3.78 8.71
CA PHE A 26 -9.01 -2.88 7.58
C PHE A 26 -7.58 -2.33 7.52
N LEU A 27 -6.63 -2.89 8.28
CA LEU A 27 -5.21 -2.68 8.06
C LEU A 27 -4.70 -3.80 7.14
N LEU A 28 -4.28 -3.44 5.93
CA LEU A 28 -4.05 -4.38 4.81
C LEU A 28 -2.59 -4.36 4.31
N VAL A 29 -1.67 -3.78 5.08
CA VAL A 29 -0.24 -3.74 4.76
C VAL A 29 0.53 -4.26 5.97
N ASP A 30 1.30 -5.33 5.76
CA ASP A 30 2.03 -6.03 6.83
C ASP A 30 3.44 -5.48 7.02
N ARG A 31 4.03 -4.95 5.95
CA ARG A 31 5.38 -4.37 5.90
C ARG A 31 5.51 -3.41 4.72
N VAL A 32 6.37 -2.40 4.83
CA VAL A 32 6.82 -1.60 3.68
C VAL A 32 8.34 -1.69 3.59
N ILE A 33 8.86 -1.97 2.40
CA ILE A 33 10.29 -2.06 2.10
C ILE A 33 10.66 -1.10 0.97
N GLU A 34 11.97 -0.93 0.74
CA GLU A 34 12.50 -0.14 -0.37
C GLU A 34 11.97 1.31 -0.39
N MET A 35 11.74 1.89 0.79
CA MET A 35 11.18 3.24 0.90
C MET A 35 12.24 4.28 0.52
N ASN A 36 11.99 5.00 -0.58
CA ASN A 36 12.77 6.17 -0.98
C ASN A 36 11.99 7.44 -0.62
N GLY A 37 11.99 7.81 0.66
CA GLY A 37 11.16 8.90 1.17
C GLY A 37 9.68 8.69 0.81
N ASP A 38 9.06 9.71 0.19
CA ASP A 38 7.72 9.64 -0.40
C ASP A 38 7.75 9.50 -1.93
N GLU A 39 8.91 9.27 -2.55
CA GLU A 39 9.03 9.10 -4.01
C GLU A 39 8.59 7.70 -4.44
N SER A 40 8.98 6.67 -3.70
CA SER A 40 8.61 5.29 -4.00
C SER A 40 8.74 4.36 -2.80
N GLY A 41 8.11 3.19 -2.90
CA GLY A 41 8.32 2.08 -1.97
C GLY A 41 7.41 0.90 -2.28
N ILE A 42 7.61 -0.20 -1.57
CA ILE A 42 6.91 -1.46 -1.82
C ILE A 42 6.16 -1.88 -0.56
N GLY A 43 4.84 -1.84 -0.61
CA GLY A 43 3.98 -2.42 0.42
C GLY A 43 3.89 -3.94 0.25
N ILE A 44 3.89 -4.67 1.35
CA ILE A 44 3.75 -6.14 1.38
C ILE A 44 2.45 -6.49 2.08
N LYS A 45 1.68 -7.37 1.45
CA LYS A 45 0.49 -8.00 2.06
C LYS A 45 0.52 -9.50 1.82
N ASN A 46 0.59 -10.27 2.89
CA ASN A 46 0.42 -11.72 2.87
C ASN A 46 -1.06 -12.06 2.83
N VAL A 47 -1.46 -12.86 1.85
CA VAL A 47 -2.84 -13.28 1.69
C VAL A 47 -3.02 -14.66 2.34
N THR A 48 -3.85 -14.75 3.37
CA THR A 48 -4.08 -16.00 4.10
C THR A 48 -5.56 -16.36 4.13
N ALA A 49 -5.87 -17.66 4.10
CA ALA A 49 -7.25 -18.15 4.17
C ALA A 49 -7.95 -17.75 5.49
N ASN A 50 -7.17 -17.38 6.51
CA ASN A 50 -7.67 -16.96 7.82
C ASN A 50 -8.06 -15.47 7.91
N GLU A 51 -8.32 -14.80 6.77
CA GLU A 51 -8.79 -13.42 6.76
C GLU A 51 -10.31 -13.32 6.62
N PRO A 52 -10.96 -12.33 7.25
CA PRO A 52 -12.42 -12.27 7.37
C PRO A 52 -13.14 -12.19 6.02
N GLN A 53 -12.57 -11.53 5.01
CA GLN A 53 -13.18 -11.41 3.69
C GLN A 53 -13.38 -12.75 2.98
N PHE A 54 -12.58 -13.78 3.29
CA PHE A 54 -12.71 -15.10 2.67
C PHE A 54 -13.90 -15.92 3.18
N THR A 55 -14.54 -15.48 4.27
CA THR A 55 -15.82 -16.04 4.70
C THR A 55 -16.94 -15.77 3.68
N GLY A 56 -16.80 -14.69 2.89
CA GLY A 56 -17.82 -14.25 1.92
C GLY A 56 -17.34 -14.11 0.48
N HIS A 57 -16.03 -14.11 0.20
CA HIS A 57 -15.48 -13.83 -1.13
C HIS A 57 -14.49 -14.89 -1.63
N PHE A 58 -14.96 -16.07 -2.05
CA PHE A 58 -16.33 -16.59 -1.99
C PHE A 58 -16.35 -17.92 -1.24
N PRO A 59 -17.49 -18.35 -0.67
CA PRO A 59 -17.61 -19.68 -0.09
C PRO A 59 -17.17 -20.76 -1.09
N GLY A 60 -16.21 -21.61 -0.69
CA GLY A 60 -15.64 -22.68 -1.54
C GLY A 60 -14.66 -22.22 -2.63
N ARG A 61 -14.46 -20.90 -2.82
CA ARG A 61 -13.52 -20.34 -3.79
C ARG A 61 -12.95 -19.01 -3.28
N PRO A 62 -11.96 -19.03 -2.37
CA PRO A 62 -11.40 -17.81 -1.80
C PRO A 62 -10.64 -17.01 -2.87
N VAL A 63 -11.03 -15.75 -3.06
CA VAL A 63 -10.39 -14.81 -3.99
C VAL A 63 -10.20 -13.50 -3.25
N PHE A 64 -9.00 -12.94 -3.22
CA PHE A 64 -8.76 -11.67 -2.55
C PHE A 64 -9.49 -10.56 -3.32
N PRO A 65 -10.37 -9.77 -2.68
CA PRO A 65 -11.15 -8.76 -3.39
C PRO A 65 -10.23 -7.70 -4.03
N GLY A 66 -10.44 -7.41 -5.32
CA GLY A 66 -9.61 -6.43 -6.04
C GLY A 66 -9.61 -5.04 -5.40
N VAL A 67 -10.75 -4.63 -4.82
CA VAL A 67 -10.87 -3.36 -4.10
C VAL A 67 -9.97 -3.29 -2.86
N LEU A 68 -9.68 -4.41 -2.20
CA LEU A 68 -8.77 -4.45 -1.07
C LEU A 68 -7.30 -4.32 -1.51
N MET A 69 -6.97 -4.67 -2.76
CA MET A 69 -5.66 -4.34 -3.33
C MET A 69 -5.50 -2.84 -3.53
N ILE A 70 -6.55 -2.15 -3.99
CA ILE A 70 -6.52 -0.68 -4.15
C ILE A 70 -6.39 0.00 -2.79
N GLU A 71 -7.14 -0.46 -1.78
CA GLU A 71 -7.02 0.02 -0.41
C GLU A 71 -5.60 -0.18 0.15
N ALA A 72 -5.00 -1.37 -0.04
CA ALA A 72 -3.65 -1.63 0.42
C ALA A 72 -2.58 -0.77 -0.30
N MET A 73 -2.77 -0.46 -1.58
CA MET A 73 -1.95 0.55 -2.28
C MET A 73 -2.10 1.93 -1.61
N ALA A 74 -3.32 2.35 -1.27
CA ALA A 74 -3.55 3.63 -0.59
C ALA A 74 -2.89 3.69 0.79
N GLN A 75 -2.99 2.62 1.58
CA GLN A 75 -2.34 2.53 2.88
C GLN A 75 -0.82 2.57 2.76
N THR A 76 -0.26 1.88 1.76
CA THR A 76 1.18 1.95 1.47
C THR A 76 1.61 3.38 1.15
N ALA A 77 0.85 4.10 0.31
CA ALA A 77 1.13 5.52 0.03
C ALA A 77 1.06 6.38 1.30
N GLY A 78 0.08 6.14 2.17
CA GLY A 78 -0.03 6.82 3.47
C GLY A 78 1.21 6.61 4.35
N VAL A 79 1.70 5.37 4.45
CA VAL A 79 2.91 5.04 5.20
C VAL A 79 4.14 5.75 4.63
N LEU A 80 4.30 5.80 3.30
CA LEU A 80 5.40 6.52 2.63
C LEU A 80 5.38 8.01 2.98
N VAL A 81 4.22 8.65 2.83
CA VAL A 81 4.09 10.10 3.07
C VAL A 81 4.31 10.46 4.53
N VAL A 82 3.72 9.71 5.47
CA VAL A 82 3.87 9.99 6.91
C VAL A 82 5.30 9.71 7.37
N SER A 83 5.90 8.60 6.93
CA SER A 83 7.29 8.27 7.26
C SER A 83 8.27 9.31 6.74
N ALA A 84 8.05 9.87 5.55
CA ALA A 84 8.91 10.90 4.97
C ALA A 84 8.83 12.25 5.68
N ARG A 85 7.72 12.55 6.35
CA ARG A 85 7.53 13.79 7.14
C ARG A 85 8.06 13.71 8.57
N GLY A 86 8.27 12.51 9.09
CA GLY A 86 8.60 12.29 10.50
C GLY A 86 7.34 12.04 11.35
N ILE A 87 7.40 11.00 12.18
CA ILE A 87 6.24 10.48 12.94
C ILE A 87 5.81 11.46 14.04
N ASP A 88 6.76 12.20 14.64
CA ASP A 88 6.49 13.11 15.75
C ASP A 88 5.72 14.39 15.34
N GLU A 89 5.79 14.80 14.07
CA GLU A 89 4.95 15.88 13.52
C GLU A 89 3.56 15.39 13.06
N ALA A 90 3.39 14.07 12.92
CA ALA A 90 2.26 13.45 12.24
C ALA A 90 1.25 12.81 13.20
N ALA A 91 1.01 13.42 14.36
CA ALA A 91 -0.08 13.05 15.24
C ALA A 91 -1.42 13.09 14.45
N VAL A 92 -1.90 11.90 14.07
CA VAL A 92 -3.21 11.63 13.47
C VAL A 92 -3.46 12.35 12.14
N SER A 93 -2.56 12.21 11.16
CA SER A 93 -2.92 12.61 9.80
C SER A 93 -3.93 11.61 9.22
N THR A 94 -5.15 12.07 8.97
CA THR A 94 -6.13 11.24 8.26
C THR A 94 -5.78 11.30 6.78
N VAL A 95 -5.34 10.17 6.23
CA VAL A 95 -5.10 10.02 4.81
C VAL A 95 -6.43 9.70 4.15
N LEU A 96 -7.05 10.70 3.52
CA LEU A 96 -8.33 10.55 2.83
C LEU A 96 -8.11 10.26 1.36
N PHE A 97 -8.75 9.20 0.88
CA PHE A 97 -8.69 8.83 -0.53
C PHE A 97 -9.54 9.78 -1.37
N THR A 98 -8.95 10.34 -2.43
CA THR A 98 -9.62 11.35 -3.27
C THR A 98 -9.90 10.89 -4.68
N THR A 99 -9.03 10.08 -5.28
CA THR A 99 -9.26 9.56 -6.64
C THR A 99 -8.71 8.15 -6.81
N ILE A 100 -9.41 7.36 -7.63
CA ILE A 100 -8.92 6.13 -8.25
C ILE A 100 -9.11 6.29 -9.75
N ASP A 101 -8.05 6.14 -10.53
CA ASP A 101 -8.10 6.17 -11.98
C ASP A 101 -7.32 4.98 -12.57
N LYS A 102 -7.67 4.61 -13.80
CA LYS A 102 -7.02 3.55 -14.59
C LYS A 102 -6.85 2.21 -13.85
N ALA A 103 -7.73 1.90 -12.90
CA ALA A 103 -7.69 0.65 -12.18
C ALA A 103 -7.93 -0.55 -13.12
N LYS A 104 -7.02 -1.52 -13.12
CA LYS A 104 -7.14 -2.76 -13.90
C LYS A 104 -6.81 -3.95 -13.02
N PHE A 105 -7.67 -4.97 -13.04
CA PHE A 105 -7.46 -6.25 -12.38
C PHE A 105 -7.22 -7.32 -13.43
N ARG A 106 -6.05 -7.96 -13.39
CA ARG A 106 -5.54 -8.81 -14.47
C ARG A 106 -5.60 -10.28 -14.12
N LYS A 107 -5.33 -10.63 -12.86
CA LYS A 107 -5.33 -12.01 -12.36
C LYS A 107 -5.95 -12.06 -10.97
N PRO A 108 -6.66 -13.15 -10.61
CA PRO A 108 -7.10 -13.35 -9.24
C PRO A 108 -5.89 -13.55 -8.33
N VAL A 109 -6.03 -13.11 -7.10
CA VAL A 109 -5.09 -13.35 -6.00
C VAL A 109 -5.78 -14.25 -4.99
N VAL A 110 -5.07 -15.21 -4.42
CA VAL A 110 -5.63 -16.28 -3.60
C VAL A 110 -4.82 -16.46 -2.31
N PRO A 111 -5.37 -17.16 -1.29
CA PRO A 111 -4.59 -17.56 -0.12
C PRO A 111 -3.28 -18.27 -0.48
N GLY A 112 -2.18 -17.84 0.14
CA GLY A 112 -0.82 -18.30 -0.14
C GLY A 112 0.02 -17.28 -0.90
N ASP A 113 -0.61 -16.33 -1.61
CA ASP A 113 0.10 -15.30 -2.36
C ASP A 113 0.70 -14.23 -1.41
N THR A 114 1.88 -13.72 -1.78
CA THR A 114 2.43 -12.48 -1.22
C THR A 114 2.31 -11.36 -2.25
N LEU A 115 1.44 -10.40 -1.96
CA LEU A 115 1.27 -9.20 -2.77
C LEU A 115 2.36 -8.18 -2.46
N HIS A 116 2.99 -7.69 -3.53
CA HIS A 116 3.93 -6.57 -3.52
C HIS A 116 3.29 -5.39 -4.25
N PHE A 117 3.05 -4.30 -3.53
CA PHE A 117 2.48 -3.05 -4.06
C PHE A 117 3.60 -2.05 -4.33
N HIS A 118 4.09 -2.04 -5.57
CA HIS A 118 5.11 -1.08 -6.00
C HIS A 118 4.44 0.27 -6.26
N LEU A 119 4.76 1.26 -5.44
CA LEU A 119 4.27 2.62 -5.63
C LEU A 119 5.36 3.55 -6.16
N THR A 120 4.97 4.41 -7.08
CA THR A 120 5.81 5.50 -7.59
C THR A 120 4.99 6.78 -7.58
N LYS A 121 5.50 7.82 -6.92
CA LYS A 121 4.86 9.12 -6.86
C LYS A 121 4.84 9.72 -8.27
N VAL A 122 3.67 10.16 -8.69
CA VAL A 122 3.46 10.82 -9.98
C VAL A 122 3.56 12.33 -9.80
N ALA A 123 2.94 12.85 -8.74
CA ALA A 123 2.93 14.27 -8.45
C ALA A 123 2.55 14.54 -6.99
N ARG A 124 2.89 15.75 -6.53
CA ARG A 124 2.32 16.35 -5.32
C ARG A 124 1.72 17.70 -5.68
N LYS A 125 0.49 17.96 -5.25
CA LYS A 125 -0.19 19.25 -5.41
C LYS A 125 -0.74 19.69 -4.06
N ARG A 126 -0.11 20.69 -3.43
CA ARG A 126 -0.45 21.14 -2.06
C ARG A 126 -0.41 19.96 -1.07
N ASN A 127 -1.57 19.57 -0.55
CA ASN A 127 -1.79 18.48 0.38
C ASN A 127 -2.33 17.19 -0.30
N LEU A 128 -2.28 17.10 -1.63
CA LEU A 128 -2.62 15.90 -2.40
C LEU A 128 -1.35 15.22 -2.94
N TRP A 129 -1.27 13.91 -2.73
CA TRP A 129 -0.26 13.04 -3.31
C TRP A 129 -0.91 12.13 -4.34
N PHE A 130 -0.25 11.98 -5.48
CA PHE A 130 -0.66 11.09 -6.56
C PHE A 130 0.39 9.99 -6.73
N TYR A 131 -0.04 8.74 -6.74
CA TYR A 131 0.83 7.58 -6.94
C TYR A 131 0.29 6.71 -8.06
N ARG A 132 1.20 6.12 -8.82
CA ARG A 132 0.92 4.95 -9.64
C ARG A 132 1.30 3.72 -8.81
N GLY A 133 0.36 2.78 -8.69
CA GLY A 133 0.53 1.52 -7.99
C GLY A 133 0.47 0.32 -8.92
N GLU A 134 1.39 -0.62 -8.73
CA GLU A 134 1.40 -1.92 -9.38
C GLU A 134 1.42 -3.02 -8.31
N ALA A 135 0.38 -3.86 -8.28
CA ALA A 135 0.34 -5.05 -7.44
C ALA A 135 0.92 -6.24 -8.20
N LYS A 136 1.89 -6.93 -7.58
CA LYS A 136 2.57 -8.09 -8.16
C LYS A 136 2.55 -9.28 -7.20
N VAL A 137 2.41 -10.48 -7.76
CA VAL A 137 2.64 -11.76 -7.08
C VAL A 137 3.72 -12.48 -7.88
N ASP A 138 4.81 -12.89 -7.23
CA ASP A 138 5.99 -13.49 -7.88
C ASP A 138 6.50 -12.69 -9.09
N GLY A 139 6.52 -11.36 -8.96
CA GLY A 139 6.93 -10.43 -10.02
C GLY A 139 5.91 -10.23 -11.15
N VAL A 140 4.81 -10.97 -11.17
CA VAL A 140 3.76 -10.89 -12.18
C VAL A 140 2.71 -9.86 -11.81
N LEU A 141 2.41 -8.92 -12.72
CA LEU A 141 1.40 -7.88 -12.51
C LEU A 141 -0.02 -8.48 -12.42
N VAL A 142 -0.66 -8.32 -11.27
CA VAL A 142 -2.03 -8.80 -10.99
C VAL A 142 -3.06 -7.67 -10.92
N ALA A 143 -2.65 -6.46 -10.54
CA ALA A 143 -3.47 -5.27 -10.61
C ALA A 143 -2.63 -4.00 -10.74
N GLU A 144 -3.22 -2.91 -11.23
CA GLU A 144 -2.60 -1.58 -11.26
C GLU A 144 -3.66 -0.49 -11.10
N ALA A 145 -3.27 0.69 -10.59
CA ALA A 145 -4.12 1.87 -10.52
C ALA A 145 -3.29 3.15 -10.36
N GLU A 146 -3.86 4.29 -10.73
CA GLU A 146 -3.41 5.61 -10.29
C GLU A 146 -4.32 6.07 -9.14
N ILE A 147 -3.73 6.41 -8.00
CA ILE A 147 -4.46 6.73 -6.79
C ILE A 147 -4.01 8.08 -6.25
N SER A 148 -4.93 8.81 -5.62
CA SER A 148 -4.57 10.02 -4.88
C SER A 148 -5.15 10.05 -3.49
N ALA A 149 -4.37 10.63 -2.59
CA ALA A 149 -4.78 10.84 -1.21
C ALA A 149 -4.46 12.25 -0.74
N MET A 150 -5.37 12.80 0.05
CA MET A 150 -5.20 14.01 0.80
C MET A 150 -4.67 13.67 2.19
N VAL A 151 -3.57 14.30 2.58
CA VAL A 151 -3.10 14.24 3.97
C VAL A 151 -3.58 15.50 4.67
N ALA A 152 -4.56 15.32 5.55
CA ALA A 152 -5.14 16.37 6.39
C ALA A 152 -4.55 16.33 7.81
#